data_AF-A0A5N6R7M5-F1
#
_entry.id   AF-A0A5N6R7M5-F1
#
_cell.length_a   1.000
_cell.length_b   1.000
_cell.length_c   1.000
_cell.angle_alpha   90.00
_cell.angle_beta   90.00
_cell.angle_gamma   90.00
#
_symmetry.space_group_name_H-M   'P 1'
#
loop_
_entity.id
_entity.type
_entity.pdbx_description
1 polymer ?
#
loop_
_entity_poly.entity_id
_entity_poly.type
_entity_poly.pdbx_seq_one_letter_code
_entity_poly.pdbx_strand_id
1 'polypeptide(L)'
;MGMKNIVALSTDLLDVLRNLLVPIFIGEFVHQKGRGEVGSGAETGLVCLRVHPTFKLLHPIESFVSFTSIDGSKHEVWPESGEQVYEGNLLLSGEWMLIDKCHGLGLVNRFNVNEVFKCLIHWGTGTFNLELWSENRPVSKQSPPWISHVYEVIEIP
;
A
#
# COMPACT_ATOMS: atom_id res chain seq x y z
N MET A 1 -12.69 6.11 -19.18
CA MET A 1 -12.60 4.66 -19.47
C MET A 1 -11.45 4.11 -18.64
N GLY A 2 -11.72 3.63 -17.43
CA GLY A 2 -10.70 3.27 -16.44
C GLY A 2 -10.40 1.78 -16.49
N MET A 3 -9.14 1.42 -16.74
CA MET A 3 -8.70 0.03 -16.67
C MET A 3 -8.66 -0.40 -15.20
N LYS A 4 -9.53 -1.34 -14.85
CA LYS A 4 -9.52 -2.06 -13.58
C LYS A 4 -8.50 -3.19 -13.71
N ASN A 5 -7.31 -3.04 -13.16
CA ASN A 5 -6.37 -4.15 -13.03
C ASN A 5 -6.82 -5.02 -11.84
N ILE A 6 -7.72 -5.95 -12.11
CA ILE A 6 -8.04 -7.05 -11.21
C ILE A 6 -6.98 -8.12 -11.45
N VAL A 7 -6.02 -8.28 -10.53
CA VAL A 7 -5.17 -9.47 -10.53
C VAL A 7 -5.99 -10.61 -9.96
N ALA A 8 -6.43 -11.53 -10.82
CA ALA A 8 -7.06 -12.78 -10.42
C ALA A 8 -5.95 -13.79 -10.09
N LEU A 9 -5.96 -14.33 -8.87
CA LEU A 9 -5.09 -15.43 -8.48
C LEU A 9 -5.93 -16.71 -8.52
N SER A 10 -5.55 -17.62 -9.40
CA SER A 10 -5.97 -19.02 -9.39
C SER A 10 -4.84 -19.85 -9.96
N THR A 11 -4.44 -20.84 -9.16
CA THR A 11 -3.62 -22.04 -9.42
C THR A 11 -2.22 -21.80 -9.99
N ASP A 12 -1.23 -22.23 -9.21
CA ASP A 12 0.21 -22.31 -9.50
C ASP A 12 1.01 -21.04 -9.17
N LEU A 13 1.43 -20.97 -7.90
CA LEU A 13 2.32 -19.97 -7.33
C LEU A 13 3.60 -19.74 -8.15
N LEU A 14 4.07 -20.77 -8.87
CA LEU A 14 5.22 -20.69 -9.76
C LEU A 14 4.95 -19.88 -11.05
N ASP A 15 3.71 -19.84 -11.56
CA ASP A 15 3.35 -19.02 -12.74
C ASP A 15 2.97 -17.59 -12.35
N VAL A 16 2.55 -17.36 -11.10
CA VAL A 16 2.42 -16.02 -10.51
C VAL A 16 3.81 -15.37 -10.36
N LEU A 17 4.83 -16.13 -9.96
CA LEU A 17 6.20 -15.66 -9.79
C LEU A 17 7.01 -15.60 -11.10
N ARG A 18 6.66 -16.38 -12.14
CA ARG A 18 7.28 -16.25 -13.49
C ARG A 18 6.82 -15.02 -14.26
N ASN A 19 5.62 -14.52 -14.01
CA ASN A 19 5.17 -13.21 -14.53
C ASN A 19 5.72 -12.01 -13.73
N LEU A 20 6.49 -12.28 -12.66
CA LEU A 20 7.23 -11.29 -11.88
C LEU A 20 8.66 -11.05 -12.43
N LEU A 21 8.97 -11.45 -13.67
CA LEU A 21 10.10 -10.91 -14.44
C LEU A 21 9.82 -9.51 -15.01
N VAL A 22 9.15 -8.67 -14.22
CA VAL A 22 9.07 -7.25 -14.49
C VAL A 22 9.76 -6.59 -13.31
N PRO A 23 10.81 -5.78 -13.52
CA PRO A 23 11.14 -4.79 -12.50
C PRO A 23 9.87 -3.97 -12.33
N ILE A 24 9.11 -4.19 -11.25
CA ILE A 24 7.89 -3.41 -11.02
C ILE A 24 8.35 -2.03 -10.54
N PHE A 25 8.79 -1.22 -11.51
CA PHE A 25 8.70 0.23 -11.44
C PHE A 25 7.20 0.55 -11.45
N ILE A 26 6.61 0.68 -10.26
CA ILE A 26 5.33 1.37 -10.14
C ILE A 26 5.67 2.86 -10.24
N GLY A 27 5.69 3.35 -11.48
CA GLY A 27 5.72 4.78 -11.76
C GLY A 27 4.50 5.47 -11.16
N GLU A 28 4.71 6.73 -10.79
CA GLU A 28 3.79 7.68 -10.15
C GLU A 28 2.30 7.45 -10.52
N PHE A 29 1.50 7.00 -9.54
CA PHE A 29 0.05 7.00 -9.66
C PHE A 29 -0.56 8.19 -8.92
N VAL A 30 -0.82 9.29 -9.64
CA VAL A 30 -1.59 10.42 -9.09
C VAL A 30 -3.08 10.07 -9.12
N HIS A 31 -3.69 9.83 -7.95
CA HIS A 31 -5.15 9.76 -7.82
C HIS A 31 -5.70 11.05 -7.21
N GLN A 32 -6.33 11.91 -8.01
CA GLN A 32 -7.02 13.10 -7.51
C GLN A 32 -8.36 12.72 -6.85
N LYS A 33 -8.51 12.98 -5.55
CA LYS A 33 -9.82 13.02 -4.90
C LYS A 33 -10.09 14.44 -4.40
N GLY A 34 -10.75 15.26 -5.23
CA GLY A 34 -11.33 16.52 -4.78
C GLY A 34 -12.63 16.27 -4.02
N ARG A 35 -12.73 16.74 -2.78
CA ARG A 35 -14.00 16.80 -2.05
C ARG A 35 -14.43 18.26 -2.02
N GLY A 36 -15.42 18.60 -2.85
CA GLY A 36 -15.95 19.96 -2.90
C GLY A 36 -17.08 20.15 -1.89
N GLU A 37 -17.10 21.31 -1.24
CA GLU A 37 -18.25 21.83 -0.50
C GLU A 37 -18.57 23.23 -1.02
N VAL A 38 -19.79 23.38 -1.54
CA VAL A 38 -20.29 24.65 -2.08
C VAL A 38 -20.63 25.59 -0.93
N GLY A 39 -19.80 26.61 -0.74
CA GLY A 39 -20.06 27.71 0.19
C GLY A 39 -19.03 28.84 0.07
N SER A 40 -19.40 29.91 -0.65
CA SER A 40 -18.72 31.21 -0.82
C SER A 40 -17.39 31.42 -0.06
N GLY A 41 -16.27 31.09 -0.71
CA GLY A 41 -14.90 31.33 -0.26
C GLY A 41 -13.98 30.44 -1.08
N ALA A 42 -12.85 30.95 -1.57
CA ALA A 42 -12.00 30.25 -2.53
C ALA A 42 -11.71 28.80 -2.11
N GLU A 43 -12.26 27.84 -2.84
CA GLU A 43 -12.12 26.42 -2.59
C GLU A 43 -10.68 26.03 -2.94
N THR A 44 -9.78 26.09 -1.96
CA THR A 44 -8.45 25.51 -2.11
C THR A 44 -8.63 23.99 -2.11
N GLY A 45 -8.98 23.42 -3.25
CA GLY A 45 -9.08 21.98 -3.42
C GLY A 45 -7.80 21.33 -2.90
N LEU A 46 -7.92 20.47 -1.89
CA LEU A 46 -6.82 19.67 -1.41
C LEU A 46 -6.77 18.37 -2.22
N VAL A 47 -5.56 17.91 -2.53
CA VAL A 47 -5.31 16.64 -3.21
C VAL A 47 -4.27 15.84 -2.43
N CYS A 48 -4.37 14.52 -2.48
CA CYS A 48 -3.36 13.58 -2.01
C CYS A 48 -3.11 12.52 -3.07
N LEU A 49 -1.91 11.95 -3.08
CA LEU A 49 -1.58 10.77 -3.87
C LEU A 49 -1.91 9.52 -3.08
N ARG A 50 -2.45 8.50 -3.76
CA ARG A 50 -2.74 7.19 -3.16
C ARG A 50 -2.20 6.08 -4.04
N VAL A 51 -1.28 5.31 -3.47
CA VAL A 51 -0.85 4.01 -3.99
C VAL A 51 -1.77 2.95 -3.38
N HIS A 52 -2.52 2.22 -4.21
CA HIS A 52 -3.53 1.24 -3.77
C HIS A 52 -3.34 -0.11 -4.49
N PRO A 53 -2.30 -0.88 -4.13
CA PRO A 53 -2.13 -2.24 -4.61
C PRO A 53 -3.14 -3.15 -3.93
N THR A 54 -3.74 -4.05 -4.72
CA THR A 54 -4.64 -5.09 -4.24
C THR A 54 -4.03 -6.44 -4.55
N PHE A 55 -3.84 -7.24 -3.51
CA PHE A 55 -3.38 -8.60 -3.57
C PHE A 55 -4.56 -9.54 -3.32
N LYS A 56 -4.45 -10.75 -3.84
CA LYS A 56 -5.26 -11.87 -3.38
C LYS A 56 -4.31 -12.82 -2.66
N LEU A 57 -4.81 -13.59 -1.71
CA LEU A 57 -4.03 -14.60 -1.00
C LEU A 57 -4.80 -15.90 -1.04
N LEU A 58 -4.08 -16.99 -1.30
CA LEU A 58 -4.68 -18.32 -1.31
C LEU A 58 -4.99 -18.79 0.11
N HIS A 59 -4.11 -18.45 1.06
CA HIS A 59 -4.21 -18.85 2.47
C HIS A 59 -4.09 -17.62 3.39
N PRO A 60 -5.09 -16.72 3.41
CA PRO A 60 -5.01 -15.47 4.16
C PRO A 60 -4.81 -15.70 5.67
N ILE A 61 -5.39 -16.76 6.25
CA ILE A 61 -5.30 -17.10 7.68
C ILE A 61 -3.86 -17.38 8.12
N GLU A 62 -3.03 -17.88 7.21
CA GLU A 62 -1.62 -18.19 7.45
C GLU A 62 -0.70 -17.06 6.97
N SER A 63 -1.27 -15.87 6.75
CA SER A 63 -0.56 -14.68 6.29
C SER A 63 -0.75 -13.52 7.26
N PHE A 64 0.25 -12.65 7.36
CA PHE A 64 0.18 -11.44 8.17
C PHE A 64 1.13 -10.37 7.64
N VAL A 65 0.90 -9.11 8.02
CA VAL A 65 1.85 -8.02 7.71
C VAL A 65 2.74 -7.80 8.91
N SER A 66 4.06 -7.72 8.69
CA SER A 66 5.03 -7.30 9.69
C SER A 66 5.68 -5.98 9.32
N PHE A 67 5.88 -5.11 10.30
CA PHE A 67 6.62 -3.86 10.12
C PHE A 67 7.14 -3.30 11.45
N THR A 68 8.00 -2.27 11.35
CA THR A 68 8.44 -1.45 12.48
C THR A 68 7.94 -0.02 12.28
N SER A 69 7.32 0.55 13.30
CA SER A 69 6.89 1.96 13.31
C SER A 69 8.07 2.91 13.56
N ILE A 70 7.87 4.20 13.31
CA ILE A 70 8.88 5.25 13.55
C ILE A 70 9.31 5.31 15.02
N ASP A 71 8.41 5.02 15.95
CA ASP A 71 8.73 4.92 17.39
C ASP A 71 9.54 3.67 17.78
N GLY A 72 9.84 2.78 16.82
CA GLY A 72 10.59 1.54 17.02
C GLY A 72 9.74 0.35 17.46
N SER A 73 8.43 0.53 17.66
CA SER A 73 7.52 -0.59 17.97
C SER A 73 7.36 -1.52 16.76
N LYS A 74 7.29 -2.83 17.04
CA LYS A 74 7.10 -3.87 16.03
C LYS A 74 5.65 -4.33 16.05
N HIS A 75 5.10 -4.53 14.86
CA HIS A 75 3.69 -4.87 14.68
C HIS A 75 3.54 -6.10 13.79
N GLU A 76 2.52 -6.88 14.11
CA GLU A 76 2.00 -7.95 13.25
C GLU A 76 0.50 -7.73 13.07
N VAL A 77 0.07 -7.58 11.82
CA VAL A 77 -1.33 -7.32 11.47
C VAL A 77 -1.90 -8.54 10.77
N TRP A 78 -2.73 -9.25 11.51
CA TRP A 78 -3.41 -10.46 11.07
C TRP A 78 -4.74 -10.14 10.36
N PRO A 79 -5.26 -11.05 9.52
CA PRO A 79 -6.49 -10.83 8.76
C PRO A 79 -7.70 -10.39 9.58
N GLU A 80 -7.80 -10.86 10.82
CA GLU A 80 -8.89 -10.54 11.74
C GLU A 80 -8.92 -9.07 12.16
N SER A 81 -7.82 -8.35 11.92
CA SER A 81 -7.69 -6.93 12.24
C SER A 81 -8.50 -6.04 11.28
N GLY A 82 -8.95 -6.56 10.13
CA GLY A 82 -9.72 -5.78 9.16
C GLY A 82 -8.92 -4.60 8.60
N GLU A 83 -9.47 -3.39 8.71
CA GLU A 83 -8.81 -2.15 8.29
C GLU A 83 -8.04 -1.51 9.44
N GLN A 84 -6.75 -1.25 9.21
CA GLN A 84 -5.84 -0.62 10.14
C GLN A 84 -5.18 0.59 9.48
N VAL A 85 -5.10 1.70 10.23
CA VAL A 85 -4.54 2.97 9.77
C VAL A 85 -3.36 3.34 10.65
N TYR A 86 -2.24 3.68 10.02
CA TYR A 86 -0.99 4.05 10.68
C TYR A 86 -0.54 5.44 10.23
N GLU A 87 -0.39 6.34 11.19
CA GLU A 87 0.02 7.73 11.01
C GLU A 87 0.79 8.24 12.24
N GLY A 88 1.44 9.40 12.11
CA GLY A 88 2.24 9.98 13.19
C GLY A 88 3.35 9.05 13.67
N ASN A 89 3.48 8.85 14.97
CA ASN A 89 4.53 7.99 15.56
C ASN A 89 4.37 6.51 15.24
N LEU A 90 3.14 6.08 14.90
CA LEU A 90 2.84 4.71 14.51
C LEU A 90 3.03 4.46 13.01
N LEU A 91 3.30 5.51 12.23
CA LEU A 91 3.63 5.38 10.81
C LEU A 91 4.82 4.43 10.65
N LEU A 92 4.81 3.68 9.57
CA LEU A 92 5.83 2.70 9.25
C LEU A 92 7.17 3.36 8.93
N SER A 93 8.25 2.76 9.39
CA SER A 93 9.63 3.21 9.15
C SER A 93 10.15 2.80 7.77
N GLY A 94 9.35 3.04 6.73
CA GLY A 94 9.75 2.89 5.32
C GLY A 94 9.71 1.48 4.77
N GLU A 95 9.24 0.50 5.55
CA GLU A 95 9.14 -0.89 5.11
C GLU A 95 7.95 -1.60 5.77
N TRP A 96 7.23 -2.41 4.99
CA TRP A 96 6.40 -3.52 5.49
C TRP A 96 6.70 -4.79 4.70
N MET A 97 6.37 -5.94 5.30
CA MET A 97 6.44 -7.24 4.65
C MET A 97 5.11 -7.97 4.83
N LEU A 98 4.50 -8.38 3.73
CA LEU A 98 3.42 -9.37 3.75
C LEU A 98 4.07 -10.75 3.77
N ILE A 99 3.85 -11.50 4.84
CA ILE A 99 4.38 -12.84 5.04
C ILE A 99 3.29 -13.86 4.70
N ASP A 100 3.61 -14.84 3.86
CA ASP A 100 2.82 -16.04 3.59
C ASP A 100 3.56 -17.26 4.16
N LYS A 101 3.10 -17.75 5.33
CA LYS A 101 3.74 -18.87 6.01
C LYS A 101 3.55 -20.20 5.28
N CYS A 102 2.47 -20.36 4.51
CA CYS A 102 2.23 -21.61 3.78
C CYS A 102 3.28 -21.86 2.70
N HIS A 103 3.77 -20.78 2.08
CA HIS A 103 4.72 -20.87 0.97
C HIS A 103 6.16 -20.50 1.36
N GLY A 104 6.38 -20.03 2.59
CA GLY A 104 7.71 -19.57 3.02
C GLY A 104 8.16 -18.36 2.20
N LEU A 105 7.24 -17.44 1.88
CA LEU A 105 7.53 -16.24 1.08
C LEU A 105 7.17 -14.96 1.82
N GLY A 106 7.95 -13.91 1.56
CA GLY A 106 7.69 -12.55 1.99
C GLY A 106 7.62 -11.60 0.80
N LEU A 107 6.60 -10.75 0.73
CA LEU A 107 6.53 -9.62 -0.18
C LEU A 107 6.88 -8.34 0.58
N VAL A 108 8.10 -7.85 0.38
CA VAL A 108 8.61 -6.62 1.01
C VAL A 108 8.22 -5.42 0.15
N ASN A 109 7.72 -4.37 0.77
CA ASN A 109 7.65 -3.05 0.14
C ASN A 109 8.56 -2.09 0.89
N ARG A 110 9.41 -1.38 0.16
CA ARG A 110 10.20 -0.28 0.71
C ARG A 110 9.75 1.03 0.10
N PHE A 111 9.64 2.08 0.89
CA PHE A 111 9.18 3.39 0.44
C PHE A 111 9.87 4.53 1.19
N ASN A 112 9.86 5.73 0.61
CA ASN A 112 10.40 6.92 1.27
C ASN A 112 9.40 7.46 2.31
N VAL A 113 9.74 7.36 3.60
CA VAL A 113 8.90 7.83 4.71
C VAL A 113 8.54 9.32 4.59
N ASN A 114 9.41 10.13 4.01
CA ASN A 114 9.18 11.57 3.87
C ASN A 114 8.07 11.92 2.84
N GLU A 115 7.65 10.94 2.04
CA GLU A 115 6.64 11.09 0.99
C GLU A 115 5.28 10.52 1.40
N VAL A 116 5.24 9.76 2.50
CA VAL A 116 4.06 9.05 3.00
C VAL A 116 3.59 9.71 4.29
N PHE A 117 2.32 10.09 4.31
CA PHE A 117 1.65 10.68 5.47
C PHE A 117 0.85 9.62 6.25
N LYS A 118 0.30 8.63 5.55
CA LYS A 118 -0.53 7.58 6.13
C LYS A 118 -0.31 6.26 5.40
N CYS A 119 -0.19 5.20 6.17
CA CYS A 119 -0.23 3.82 5.69
C CYS A 119 -1.58 3.19 6.06
N LEU A 120 -2.17 2.40 5.16
CA LEU A 120 -3.40 1.66 5.44
C LEU A 120 -3.23 0.20 5.04
N ILE A 121 -3.56 -0.68 5.98
CA ILE A 121 -3.58 -2.13 5.79
C ILE A 121 -5.05 -2.54 5.84
N HIS A 122 -5.58 -3.14 4.77
CA HIS A 122 -6.96 -3.59 4.74
C HIS A 122 -7.04 -5.06 4.34
N TRP A 123 -7.59 -5.85 5.24
CA TRP A 123 -7.94 -7.25 5.02
C TRP A 123 -9.42 -7.34 4.64
N GLY A 124 -9.68 -7.58 3.36
CA GLY A 124 -11.02 -7.80 2.81
C GLY A 124 -11.33 -9.29 2.65
N THR A 125 -12.52 -9.60 2.14
CA THR A 125 -12.91 -11.00 1.85
C THR A 125 -12.10 -11.55 0.66
N GLY A 126 -10.98 -12.21 0.95
CA GLY A 126 -10.08 -12.80 -0.05
C GLY A 126 -9.20 -11.79 -0.80
N THR A 127 -9.17 -10.54 -0.35
CA THR A 127 -8.31 -9.49 -0.90
C THR A 127 -7.58 -8.77 0.23
N PHE A 128 -6.43 -8.21 -0.11
CA PHE A 128 -5.56 -7.58 0.84
C PHE A 128 -4.93 -6.34 0.20
N ASN A 129 -4.92 -5.22 0.92
CA ASN A 129 -4.45 -3.93 0.42
C ASN A 129 -3.38 -3.33 1.33
N LEU A 130 -2.35 -2.78 0.69
CA LEU A 130 -1.22 -2.10 1.32
C LEU A 130 -1.09 -0.68 0.75
N GLU A 131 -1.82 0.27 1.33
CA GLU A 131 -1.93 1.60 0.76
C GLU A 131 -0.96 2.61 1.35
N LEU A 132 -0.29 3.37 0.49
CA LEU A 132 0.50 4.53 0.86
C LEU A 132 -0.24 5.79 0.42
N TRP A 133 -0.35 6.76 1.32
CA TRP A 133 -1.03 8.03 1.08
C TRP A 133 -0.07 9.18 1.33
N SER A 134 -0.01 10.15 0.42
CA SER A 134 0.68 11.40 0.66
C SER A 134 -0.16 12.32 1.55
N GLU A 135 0.48 13.37 2.06
CA GLU A 135 -0.21 14.46 2.73
C GLU A 135 -1.23 15.12 1.78
N ASN A 136 -2.32 15.65 2.35
CA ASN A 136 -3.24 16.53 1.64
C ASN A 136 -2.59 17.89 1.36
N ARG A 137 -2.56 18.34 0.10
CA ARG A 137 -1.93 19.61 -0.31
C ARG A 137 -2.84 20.42 -1.24
N PRO A 138 -2.80 21.76 -1.18
CA PRO A 138 -3.53 22.60 -2.13
C PRO A 138 -3.08 22.35 -3.57
N VAL A 139 -4.02 22.30 -4.50
CA VAL A 139 -3.76 22.16 -5.95
C VAL A 139 -2.86 23.29 -6.50
N SER A 140 -2.78 24.44 -5.82
CA SER A 140 -1.97 25.58 -6.23
C SER A 140 -0.45 25.45 -5.95
N LYS A 141 0.02 24.40 -5.26
CA LYS A 141 1.46 24.15 -5.06
C LYS A 141 2.10 23.61 -6.35
N GLN A 142 3.28 24.13 -6.70
CA GLN A 142 3.93 23.93 -8.00
C GLN A 142 4.49 22.51 -8.27
N SER A 143 4.69 21.68 -7.24
CA SER A 143 5.14 20.29 -7.42
C SER A 143 4.04 19.30 -7.03
N PRO A 144 3.65 18.37 -7.94
CA PRO A 144 2.75 17.28 -7.59
C PRO A 144 3.27 16.45 -6.41
N PRO A 145 2.40 15.91 -5.54
CA PRO A 145 2.83 14.89 -4.58
C PRO A 145 3.32 13.65 -5.33
N TRP A 146 4.40 13.06 -4.85
CA TRP A 146 4.96 11.80 -5.35
C TRP A 146 5.12 10.83 -4.19
N ILE A 147 5.11 9.52 -4.48
CA ILE A 147 5.45 8.46 -3.54
C ILE A 147 6.36 7.47 -4.27
N SER A 148 7.58 7.31 -3.75
CA SER A 148 8.59 6.39 -4.24
C SER A 148 8.51 5.10 -3.43
N HIS A 149 8.30 3.97 -4.10
CA HIS A 149 8.27 2.67 -3.46
C HIS A 149 8.69 1.55 -4.42
N VAL A 150 9.14 0.42 -3.87
CA VAL A 150 9.53 -0.78 -4.62
C VAL A 150 9.06 -2.03 -3.90
N TYR A 151 8.68 -3.05 -4.65
CA TYR A 151 8.38 -4.38 -4.13
C TYR A 151 9.48 -5.37 -4.44
N GLU A 152 9.77 -6.25 -3.48
CA GLU A 152 10.70 -7.38 -3.60
C GLU A 152 10.06 -8.63 -3.02
N VAL A 153 10.23 -9.78 -3.68
CA VAL A 153 9.84 -11.08 -3.13
C VAL A 153 11.08 -11.75 -2.56
N ILE A 154 10.96 -12.22 -1.31
CA ILE A 154 12.02 -12.95 -0.61
C ILE A 154 11.50 -14.31 -0.14
N GLU A 155 12.42 -15.26 0.02
CA GLU A 155 12.16 -16.47 0.79
C GLU A 155 12.32 -16.17 2.28
N ILE A 156 11.43 -16.72 3.10
CA ILE A 156 11.51 -16.64 4.55
C ILE A 156 11.78 -18.05 5.13
N PRO A 157 12.60 -18.15 6.19
CA PRO A 157 12.99 -19.44 6.78
C PRO A 157 11.82 -20.28 7.31
#